data_AF-A0A284S629-F1
#
_entry.id   AF-A0A284S629-F1
#
_cell.length_a   1.000
_cell.length_b   1.000
_cell.length_c   1.000
_cell.angle_alpha   90.00
_cell.angle_beta   90.00
_cell.angle_gamma   90.00
#
_symmetry.space_group_name_H-M   'P 1'
#
loop_
_entity.id
_entity.type
_entity.pdbx_description
1 polymer ?
#
loop_
_entity_poly.entity_id
_entity_poly.type
_entity_poly.pdbx_seq_one_letter_code
_entity_poly.pdbx_strand_id
1 'polypeptide(L)'
;MATVEPTNRERRLVLDTAIMDMEAADPFHLQEILWSDGEDFFYLQLPTRRPRDEDDKVRSALSSDAKLVPRSLYQTVPPPELIRAPEPLPEDTYIKVGMIFYFHPEDLQKSAIWQYMIQEARVCETLTKYPHQNVAQYYGYVEKDGLMVGLCFKRYG
;
A
#
# COMPACT_ATOMS: atom_id res chain seq x y z
N MET A 1 6.18 21.13 -12.87
CA MET A 1 7.00 20.15 -12.15
C MET A 1 6.80 20.41 -10.67
N ALA A 2 5.96 19.62 -9.99
CA ALA A 2 5.74 19.76 -8.56
C ALA A 2 6.87 19.01 -7.84
N THR A 3 7.78 19.75 -7.24
CA THR A 3 8.73 19.25 -6.25
C THR A 3 7.94 18.85 -5.02
N VAL A 4 7.79 17.55 -4.79
CA VAL A 4 7.27 17.00 -3.54
C VAL A 4 8.32 17.28 -2.48
N GLU A 5 8.02 18.17 -1.53
CA GLU A 5 8.87 18.36 -0.36
C GLU A 5 8.93 17.05 0.45
N PRO A 6 10.10 16.61 0.91
CA PRO A 6 10.19 15.43 1.74
C PRO A 6 9.54 15.74 3.09
N THR A 7 8.35 15.22 3.31
CA THR A 7 7.73 15.16 4.64
C THR A 7 8.68 14.43 5.57
N ASN A 8 9.20 15.12 6.58
CA ASN A 8 10.05 14.58 7.65
C ASN A 8 9.20 13.73 8.62
N ARG A 9 8.48 12.75 8.06
CA ARG A 9 7.71 11.76 8.79
C ARG A 9 8.57 10.50 8.92
N GLU A 10 8.50 9.88 10.09
CA GLU A 10 9.25 8.66 10.37
C GLU A 10 8.81 7.54 9.42
N ARG A 11 9.73 7.04 8.60
CA ARG A 11 9.52 5.92 7.69
C ARG A 11 9.56 4.62 8.49
N ARG A 12 8.44 3.90 8.52
CA ARG A 12 8.31 2.59 9.18
C ARG A 12 8.51 1.48 8.18
N LEU A 13 9.23 0.45 8.58
CA LEU A 13 9.42 -0.75 7.77
C LEU A 13 8.08 -1.46 7.55
N VAL A 14 7.73 -1.71 6.29
CA VAL A 14 6.50 -2.43 5.89
C VAL A 14 6.85 -3.83 5.41
N LEU A 15 7.91 -3.96 4.61
CA LEU A 15 8.37 -5.23 4.07
C LEU A 15 9.89 -5.26 4.02
N ASP A 16 10.46 -6.40 4.37
CA ASP A 16 11.86 -6.75 4.16
C ASP A 16 11.88 -8.21 3.72
N THR A 17 12.15 -8.44 2.43
CA THR A 17 12.08 -9.77 1.84
C THR A 17 13.26 -10.04 0.92
N ALA A 18 13.75 -11.28 0.96
CA ALA A 18 14.61 -11.80 -0.09
C ALA A 18 13.75 -12.18 -1.29
N ILE A 19 14.19 -11.79 -2.49
CA ILE A 19 13.54 -12.18 -3.73
C ILE A 19 14.26 -13.40 -4.29
N MET A 20 13.47 -14.39 -4.70
CA MET A 20 13.96 -15.60 -5.33
C MET A 20 13.90 -15.44 -6.85
N ASP A 21 15.04 -15.32 -7.50
CA ASP A 21 15.18 -15.38 -8.95
C ASP A 21 15.53 -16.83 -9.34
N MET A 22 14.55 -17.56 -9.84
CA MET A 22 14.70 -18.97 -10.22
C MET A 22 15.63 -19.18 -11.42
N GLU A 23 15.94 -18.12 -12.18
CA GLU A 23 16.80 -18.18 -13.36
C GLU A 23 18.26 -17.78 -13.04
N ALA A 24 18.49 -17.19 -11.87
CA ALA A 24 19.82 -16.79 -11.43
C ALA A 24 20.66 -17.96 -10.91
N ALA A 25 21.99 -17.86 -11.10
CA ALA A 25 22.95 -18.83 -10.56
C ALA A 25 22.95 -18.88 -9.02
N ASP A 26 22.68 -17.74 -8.37
CA ASP A 26 22.33 -17.65 -6.95
C ASP A 26 20.91 -17.09 -6.83
N PRO A 27 19.90 -17.93 -6.50
CA PRO A 27 18.52 -17.52 -6.56
C PRO A 27 18.14 -16.49 -5.49
N PHE A 28 18.91 -16.31 -4.42
CA PHE A 28 18.57 -15.38 -3.32
C PHE A 28 19.51 -14.17 -3.26
N HIS A 29 19.89 -13.63 -4.40
CA HIS A 29 20.85 -12.53 -4.48
C HIS A 29 20.21 -11.14 -4.28
N LEU A 30 18.88 -11.02 -4.38
CA LEU A 30 18.16 -9.74 -4.25
C LEU A 30 17.43 -9.62 -2.92
N GLN A 31 17.44 -8.41 -2.35
CA GLN A 31 16.64 -8.05 -1.20
C GLN A 31 15.83 -6.80 -1.50
N GLU A 32 14.54 -6.85 -1.22
CA GLU A 32 13.60 -5.74 -1.38
C GLU A 32 13.12 -5.26 -0.04
N ILE A 33 13.17 -3.94 0.14
CA ILE A 33 12.77 -3.28 1.37
C ILE A 33 11.78 -2.17 1.03
N LEU A 34 10.66 -2.18 1.72
CA LEU A 34 9.59 -1.21 1.59
C LEU A 34 9.35 -0.52 2.93
N TRP A 35 9.25 0.81 2.88
CA TRP A 35 8.84 1.63 4.02
C TRP A 35 7.57 2.41 3.69
N SER A 36 6.87 2.85 4.73
CA SER A 36 5.81 3.83 4.64
C SER A 36 5.93 4.89 5.72
N ASP A 37 5.61 6.14 5.38
CA ASP A 37 5.48 7.24 6.33
C ASP A 37 4.02 7.51 6.74
N GLY A 38 3.11 6.59 6.36
CA GLY A 38 1.66 6.68 6.56
C GLY A 38 0.91 7.34 5.41
N GLU A 39 1.58 8.04 4.49
CA GLU A 39 0.97 8.60 3.27
C GLU A 39 1.53 7.97 1.99
N ASP A 40 2.85 7.80 1.97
CA ASP A 40 3.61 7.31 0.83
C ASP A 40 4.31 5.99 1.13
N PHE A 41 4.73 5.34 0.05
CA PHE A 41 5.58 4.15 0.10
C PHE A 41 6.94 4.45 -0.52
N PHE A 42 7.98 3.87 0.06
CA PHE A 42 9.37 4.05 -0.37
C PHE A 42 10.00 2.68 -0.56
N TYR A 43 10.68 2.49 -1.68
CA TYR A 43 11.24 1.21 -2.11
C TYR A 43 12.76 1.29 -2.26
N LEU A 44 13.45 0.27 -1.79
CA LEU A 44 14.87 0.05 -2.04
C LEU A 44 15.10 -1.41 -2.42
N GLN A 45 15.87 -1.61 -3.49
CA GLN A 45 16.38 -2.91 -3.88
C GLN A 45 17.87 -2.95 -3.60
N LEU A 46 18.33 -3.98 -2.90
CA LEU A 46 19.73 -4.25 -2.65
C LEU A 46 20.19 -5.43 -3.50
N PRO A 47 21.37 -5.34 -4.16
CA PRO A 47 21.90 -6.39 -5.03
C PRO A 47 22.53 -7.55 -4.26
N THR A 48 22.50 -7.50 -2.92
CA THR A 48 23.02 -8.54 -2.05
C THR A 48 22.13 -8.66 -0.83
N ARG A 49 21.90 -9.89 -0.40
CA ARG A 49 21.18 -10.20 0.83
C ARG A 49 22.02 -9.79 2.04
N ARG A 50 21.47 -8.95 2.91
CA ARG A 50 22.08 -8.62 4.21
C ARG A 50 21.68 -9.61 5.31
N PRO A 51 22.51 -9.79 6.35
CA PRO A 51 22.15 -10.59 7.52
C PRO A 51 20.88 -10.03 8.19
N ARG A 52 19.98 -10.92 8.62
CA ARG A 52 18.73 -10.51 9.29
C ARG A 52 18.97 -9.88 10.67
N ASP A 53 20.13 -10.16 11.27
CA ASP A 53 20.50 -9.72 12.61
C ASP A 53 21.09 -8.29 12.62
N GLU A 54 21.03 -7.56 11.51
CA GLU A 54 21.45 -6.15 11.47
C GLU A 54 20.58 -5.27 12.40
N ASP A 55 21.23 -4.34 13.10
CA ASP A 55 20.60 -3.37 14.01
C ASP A 55 19.47 -2.59 13.31
N ASP A 56 18.32 -2.45 13.97
CA ASP A 56 17.17 -1.68 13.48
C ASP A 56 17.56 -0.25 13.03
N LYS A 57 18.55 0.37 13.69
CA LYS A 57 19.08 1.69 13.30
C LYS A 57 19.76 1.66 11.94
N VAL A 58 20.49 0.59 11.63
CA VAL A 58 21.14 0.41 10.32
C VAL A 58 20.09 0.20 9.24
N ARG A 59 19.06 -0.60 9.50
CA ARG A 59 17.92 -0.79 8.59
C ARG A 59 17.12 0.49 8.37
N SER A 60 16.87 1.27 9.41
CA SER A 60 16.19 2.56 9.29
C SER A 60 17.01 3.59 8.53
N ALA A 61 18.35 3.57 8.65
CA ALA A 61 19.22 4.46 7.88
C ALA A 61 19.11 4.24 6.37
N LEU A 62 18.87 3.01 5.91
CA LEU A 62 18.67 2.70 4.48
C LEU A 62 17.43 3.38 3.88
N SER A 63 16.47 3.76 4.73
CA SER A 63 15.27 4.43 4.25
C SER A 63 15.58 5.74 3.54
N SER A 64 16.71 6.41 3.83
CA SER A 64 17.10 7.66 3.13
C SER A 64 17.39 7.45 1.64
N ASP A 65 17.89 6.27 1.26
CA ASP A 65 18.23 5.92 -0.12
C ASP A 65 17.03 5.34 -0.89
N ALA A 66 15.92 5.09 -0.20
CA ALA A 66 14.72 4.53 -0.78
C ALA A 66 14.03 5.53 -1.74
N LYS A 67 13.58 5.02 -2.88
CA LYS A 67 12.90 5.77 -3.93
C LYS A 67 11.40 5.83 -3.64
N LEU A 68 10.78 6.98 -3.88
CA LEU A 68 9.32 7.12 -3.78
C LEU A 68 8.62 6.20 -4.78
N VAL A 69 7.67 5.41 -4.29
CA VAL A 69 6.80 4.60 -5.14
C VAL A 69 5.71 5.49 -5.74
N PRO A 70 5.48 5.46 -7.07
CA PRO A 70 4.47 6.31 -7.70
C PRO A 70 3.07 6.11 -7.10
N ARG A 71 2.46 7.21 -6.61
CA ARG A 71 1.10 7.23 -6.05
C ARG A 71 0.05 6.61 -6.97
N SER A 72 0.21 6.75 -8.28
CA SER A 72 -0.67 6.15 -9.28
C SER A 72 -0.78 4.62 -9.23
N LEU A 73 0.06 3.94 -8.43
CA LEU A 73 -0.02 2.50 -8.22
C LEU A 73 -1.03 2.10 -7.14
N TYR A 74 -1.32 2.99 -6.19
CA TYR A 74 -2.17 2.70 -5.03
C TYR A 74 -3.29 3.75 -4.83
N GLN A 75 -3.26 4.84 -5.59
CA GLN A 75 -4.28 5.86 -5.66
C GLN A 75 -4.78 5.96 -7.10
N THR A 76 -6.08 6.13 -7.27
CA THR A 76 -6.70 6.24 -8.60
C THR A 76 -7.98 7.05 -8.54
N VAL A 77 -8.44 7.56 -9.68
CA VAL A 77 -9.77 8.17 -9.77
C VAL A 77 -10.81 7.06 -9.57
N PRO A 78 -11.73 7.18 -8.60
CA PRO A 78 -12.74 6.17 -8.37
C PRO A 78 -13.67 6.08 -9.59
N PRO A 79 -14.07 4.86 -10.02
CA PRO A 79 -15.16 4.70 -10.95
C PRO A 79 -16.45 5.36 -10.42
N PRO A 80 -17.25 6.02 -11.28
CA PRO A 80 -18.40 6.81 -10.85
C PRO A 80 -19.51 5.97 -10.20
N GLU A 81 -19.53 4.66 -10.44
CA GLU A 81 -20.49 3.74 -9.86
C GLU A 81 -20.19 3.38 -8.39
N LEU A 82 -18.97 3.61 -7.91
CA LEU A 82 -18.60 3.26 -6.54
C LEU A 82 -19.21 4.25 -5.54
N ILE A 83 -19.56 3.72 -4.38
CA ILE A 83 -20.11 4.46 -3.26
C ILE A 83 -18.96 5.09 -2.48
N ARG A 84 -18.95 6.42 -2.43
CA ARG A 84 -18.07 7.19 -1.56
C ARG A 84 -18.49 7.03 -0.10
N ALA A 85 -17.52 6.89 0.79
CA ALA A 85 -17.74 6.87 2.23
C ALA A 85 -18.37 8.20 2.72
N PRO A 86 -19.22 8.16 3.76
CA PRO A 86 -19.82 9.37 4.32
C PRO A 86 -18.76 10.33 4.87
N GLU A 87 -19.06 11.63 4.81
CA GLU A 87 -18.26 12.70 5.41
C GLU A 87 -19.11 13.44 6.45
N PRO A 88 -18.72 13.47 7.74
CA PRO A 88 -17.52 12.84 8.31
C PRO A 88 -17.61 11.31 8.39
N LEU A 89 -16.45 10.66 8.45
CA LEU A 89 -16.39 9.22 8.71
C LEU A 89 -16.96 8.90 10.10
N PRO A 90 -17.69 7.77 10.26
CA PRO A 90 -18.09 7.29 11.58
C PRO A 90 -16.89 7.07 12.50
N GLU A 91 -17.08 7.30 13.80
CA GLU A 91 -15.99 7.19 14.79
C GLU A 91 -15.37 5.78 14.82
N ASP A 92 -16.21 4.74 14.73
CA ASP A 92 -15.79 3.34 14.74
C ASP A 92 -15.41 2.84 13.34
N THR A 93 -14.44 3.50 12.70
CA THR A 93 -13.99 3.14 11.35
C THR A 93 -12.56 2.59 11.30
N TYR A 94 -12.36 1.72 10.31
CA TYR A 94 -11.07 1.24 9.87
C TYR A 94 -10.92 1.53 8.38
N ILE A 95 -9.85 2.24 8.02
CA ILE A 95 -9.52 2.52 6.62
C ILE A 95 -8.50 1.49 6.17
N LYS A 96 -8.92 0.61 5.26
CA LYS A 96 -8.02 -0.31 4.58
C LYS A 96 -7.34 0.43 3.43
N VAL A 97 -6.04 0.64 3.54
CA VAL A 97 -5.21 1.22 2.49
C VAL A 97 -4.61 0.12 1.61
N GLY A 98 -4.45 0.39 0.32
CA GLY A 98 -3.81 -0.54 -0.61
C GLY A 98 -2.32 -0.65 -0.29
N MET A 99 -1.88 -1.84 0.12
CA MET A 99 -0.46 -2.10 0.42
C MET A 99 0.24 -2.72 -0.78
N ILE A 100 1.38 -2.15 -1.16
CA ILE A 100 2.18 -2.59 -2.31
C ILE A 100 3.23 -3.59 -1.82
N PHE A 101 2.85 -4.86 -1.69
CA PHE A 101 3.80 -5.90 -1.23
C PHE A 101 4.80 -6.32 -2.30
N TYR A 102 4.48 -6.17 -3.58
CA TYR A 102 5.33 -6.57 -4.70
C TYR A 102 5.45 -5.39 -5.66
N PHE A 103 6.56 -4.66 -5.54
CA PHE A 103 6.85 -3.53 -6.42
C PHE A 103 7.89 -3.94 -7.46
N HIS A 104 7.45 -3.97 -8.71
CA HIS A 104 8.22 -4.26 -9.90
C HIS A 104 8.61 -2.94 -10.59
N PRO A 105 9.81 -2.37 -10.32
CA PRO A 105 10.22 -1.11 -10.94
C PRO A 105 10.28 -1.18 -12.47
N GLU A 106 10.52 -2.36 -13.03
CA GLU A 106 10.54 -2.66 -14.46
C GLU A 106 9.13 -2.78 -15.09
N ASP A 107 8.10 -3.06 -14.29
CA ASP A 107 6.73 -3.25 -14.74
C ASP A 107 5.74 -2.67 -13.72
N LEU A 108 5.53 -1.36 -13.82
CA LEU A 108 4.64 -0.62 -12.93
C LEU A 108 3.20 -1.13 -12.97
N GLN A 109 2.73 -1.72 -14.08
CA GLN A 109 1.36 -2.21 -14.18
C GLN A 109 1.14 -3.45 -13.31
N LYS A 110 2.14 -4.34 -13.21
CA LYS A 110 2.09 -5.49 -12.27
C LYS A 110 2.10 -5.07 -10.81
N SER A 111 2.56 -3.86 -10.52
CA SER A 111 2.64 -3.30 -9.17
C SER A 111 1.39 -2.53 -8.75
N ALA A 112 0.44 -2.32 -9.67
CA ALA A 112 -0.72 -1.47 -9.45
C ALA A 112 -1.77 -2.12 -8.55
N ILE A 113 -1.70 -1.86 -7.24
CA ILE A 113 -2.66 -2.37 -6.25
C ILE A 113 -4.05 -1.71 -6.37
N TRP A 114 -4.16 -0.52 -6.97
CA TRP A 114 -5.45 0.19 -7.09
C TRP A 114 -6.52 -0.62 -7.84
N GLN A 115 -6.12 -1.47 -8.79
CA GLN A 115 -7.05 -2.34 -9.54
C GLN A 115 -7.76 -3.31 -8.61
N TYR A 116 -7.00 -3.91 -7.69
CA TYR A 116 -7.54 -4.81 -6.67
C TYR A 116 -8.40 -4.06 -5.65
N MET A 117 -8.04 -2.82 -5.30
CA MET A 117 -8.86 -1.99 -4.41
C MET A 117 -10.23 -1.66 -5.04
N ILE A 118 -10.29 -1.37 -6.35
CA ILE A 118 -11.57 -1.19 -7.06
C ILE A 118 -12.38 -2.48 -7.08
N GLN A 119 -11.74 -3.61 -7.36
CA GLN A 119 -12.42 -4.90 -7.36
C GLN A 119 -12.98 -5.22 -5.97
N GLU A 120 -12.21 -4.99 -4.92
CA GLU A 120 -12.64 -5.17 -3.55
C GLU A 120 -13.83 -4.27 -3.20
N ALA A 121 -13.79 -2.97 -3.56
CA ALA A 121 -14.92 -2.06 -3.38
C ALA A 121 -16.21 -2.60 -4.02
N ARG A 122 -16.14 -3.09 -5.26
CA ARG A 122 -17.29 -3.69 -5.97
C ARG A 122 -17.86 -4.92 -5.27
N VAL A 123 -16.97 -5.77 -4.74
CA VAL A 123 -17.38 -6.95 -3.95
C VAL A 123 -18.06 -6.49 -2.67
N CYS A 124 -17.46 -5.55 -1.94
CA CYS A 124 -18.02 -5.01 -0.71
C CYS A 124 -19.40 -4.38 -0.93
N GLU A 125 -19.60 -3.58 -1.97
CA GLU A 125 -20.91 -2.99 -2.33
C GLU A 125 -21.95 -4.03 -2.74
N THR A 126 -21.51 -5.16 -3.30
CA THR A 126 -22.41 -6.27 -3.56
C THR A 126 -22.84 -6.92 -2.25
N LEU A 127 -21.91 -7.09 -1.31
CA LEU A 127 -22.18 -7.65 0.02
C LEU A 127 -23.04 -6.73 0.89
N THR A 128 -22.98 -5.40 0.73
CA THR A 128 -23.83 -4.48 1.51
C THR A 128 -25.33 -4.65 1.20
N LYS A 129 -25.69 -5.22 0.04
CA LYS A 129 -27.08 -5.55 -0.32
C LYS A 129 -27.66 -6.70 0.52
N TYR A 130 -26.80 -7.56 1.07
CA TYR A 130 -27.17 -8.72 1.89
C TYR A 130 -26.30 -8.76 3.15
N PRO A 131 -26.51 -7.83 4.10
CA PRO A 131 -25.65 -7.71 5.26
C PRO A 131 -25.68 -8.99 6.11
N HIS A 132 -24.50 -9.47 6.50
CA HIS A 132 -24.34 -10.65 7.34
C HIS A 132 -23.49 -10.32 8.58
N GLN A 133 -23.87 -10.83 9.73
CA GLN A 133 -23.23 -10.53 11.02
C GLN A 133 -21.72 -10.84 11.07
N ASN A 134 -21.26 -11.81 10.28
CA ASN A 134 -19.84 -12.23 10.22
C ASN A 134 -19.06 -11.59 9.06
N VAL A 135 -19.64 -10.60 8.37
CA VAL A 135 -18.98 -9.84 7.30
C VAL A 135 -18.84 -8.40 7.76
N ALA A 136 -17.64 -7.84 7.62
CA ALA A 136 -17.38 -6.46 8.01
C ALA A 136 -18.28 -5.49 7.23
N GLN A 137 -18.90 -4.56 7.95
CA GLN A 137 -19.73 -3.53 7.32
C GLN A 137 -18.84 -2.56 6.54
N TYR A 138 -19.13 -2.42 5.24
CA TYR A 138 -18.46 -1.48 4.34
C TYR A 138 -19.25 -0.17 4.26
N TYR A 139 -18.54 0.96 4.33
CA TYR A 139 -19.12 2.30 4.27
C TYR A 139 -18.89 3.02 2.94
N GLY A 140 -17.95 2.55 2.12
CA GLY A 140 -17.58 3.20 0.87
C GLY A 140 -16.08 3.41 0.74
N TYR A 141 -15.64 3.95 -0.39
CA TYR A 141 -14.24 4.33 -0.58
C TYR A 141 -13.95 5.69 0.06
N VAL A 142 -12.73 5.87 0.55
CA VAL A 142 -12.25 7.16 1.08
C VAL A 142 -11.61 7.94 -0.06
N GLU A 143 -12.04 9.19 -0.22
CA GLU A 143 -11.54 10.12 -1.23
C GLU A 143 -10.62 11.16 -0.59
N LYS A 144 -9.49 11.43 -1.23
CA LYS A 144 -8.63 12.59 -0.94
C LYS A 144 -8.19 13.18 -2.28
N ASP A 145 -8.43 14.48 -2.46
CA ASP A 145 -8.07 15.22 -3.69
C ASP A 145 -8.61 14.58 -4.98
N GLY A 146 -9.83 14.02 -4.93
CA GLY A 146 -10.47 13.34 -6.06
C GLY A 146 -9.93 11.94 -6.36
N LEU A 147 -9.02 11.42 -5.53
CA LEU A 147 -8.45 10.08 -5.65
C LEU A 147 -8.99 9.17 -4.55
N MET A 148 -9.28 7.94 -4.91
CA MET A 148 -9.52 6.85 -3.97
C MET A 148 -8.20 6.52 -3.26
N VAL A 149 -8.19 6.68 -1.93
CA VAL A 149 -7.01 6.42 -1.08
C VAL A 149 -7.18 5.24 -0.13
N GLY A 150 -8.40 4.70 -0.02
CA GLY A 150 -8.66 3.53 0.82
C GLY A 150 -10.12 3.11 0.80
N LEU A 151 -10.42 2.04 1.54
CA LEU A 151 -11.76 1.50 1.74
C LEU A 151 -12.15 1.63 3.20
N CYS A 152 -13.33 2.18 3.46
CA CYS A 152 -13.83 2.43 4.80
C CYS A 152 -14.71 1.27 5.27
N PHE A 153 -14.35 0.70 6.42
CA PHE A 153 -15.09 -0.36 7.08
C PHE A 153 -15.44 0.04 8.52
N LYS A 154 -16.45 -0.60 9.09
CA LYS A 154 -16.64 -0.60 10.53
C LYS A 154 -15.46 -1.28 11.21
N ARG A 155 -14.93 -0.63 12.24
CA ARG A 155 -13.93 -1.22 13.14
C ARG A 155 -14.64 -2.14 14.11
N TYR A 156 -14.09 -3.34 14.25
CA TYR A 156 -14.45 -4.30 15.28
C TYR A 156 -13.23 -4.43 16.19
N GLY A 157 -13.45 -4.42 17.51
CA GLY A 157 -12.40 -4.52 18.52
C GLY A 157 -11.91 -5.94 18.68
#